data_AF-A0A543PRT6-F1
#
_entry.id   AF-A0A543PRT6-F1
#
_cell.length_a   1.000
_cell.length_b   1.000
_cell.length_c   1.000
_cell.angle_alpha   90.00
_cell.angle_beta   90.00
_cell.angle_gamma   90.00
#
_symmetry.space_group_name_H-M   'P 1'
#
loop_
_entity.id
_entity.type
_entity.pdbx_description
1 polymer ?
#
loop_
_entity_poly.entity_id
_entity_poly.type
_entity_poly.pdbx_seq_one_letter_code
_entity_poly.pdbx_strand_id
1 'polypeptide(L)'
;MFDINGWELLLLGLLAILVLGPERLPEYAAKFGRFVRQARSMADRAKEQLKDEMGPEFSDIDWRAYDPRQYDPRKIVRDALSAPPDADEAPAAYDKPVSTPRGHDPALPTPWDAEAT
;
A
#
# COMPACT_ATOMS: atom_id res chain seq x y z
N MET A 1 -7.88 -4.18 7.35
CA MET A 1 -9.03 -4.08 8.29
C MET A 1 -9.37 -2.60 8.47
N PHE A 2 -9.82 -1.94 7.39
CA PHE A 2 -10.45 -0.61 7.34
C PHE A 2 -11.10 -0.54 5.95
N ASP A 3 -12.37 -0.92 5.87
CA ASP A 3 -13.18 -0.79 4.65
C ASP A 3 -13.80 0.61 4.67
N ILE A 4 -13.08 1.58 4.12
CA ILE A 4 -13.54 2.98 4.06
C ILE A 4 -13.75 3.31 2.60
N ASN A 5 -15.00 3.42 2.18
CA ASN A 5 -15.32 3.84 0.82
C ASN A 5 -15.22 5.37 0.69
N GLY A 6 -15.20 5.88 -0.54
CA GLY A 6 -14.99 7.30 -0.81
C GLY A 6 -16.04 8.22 -0.15
N TRP A 7 -17.27 7.72 0.03
CA TRP A 7 -18.33 8.44 0.73
C TRP A 7 -18.06 8.58 2.23
N GLU A 8 -17.61 7.50 2.88
CA GLU A 8 -17.29 7.47 4.30
C GLU A 8 -16.13 8.42 4.61
N LEU A 9 -15.14 8.53 3.72
CA LEU A 9 -14.06 9.54 3.83
C LEU A 9 -14.61 10.97 3.81
N LEU A 10 -15.57 11.28 2.92
CA LEU A 10 -16.19 12.60 2.87
C LEU A 10 -16.99 12.90 4.14
N LEU A 11 -17.75 11.91 4.64
CA LEU A 11 -18.49 12.04 5.89
C LEU A 11 -17.55 12.29 7.08
N LEU A 12 -16.42 11.57 7.13
CA LEU A 12 -15.39 11.75 8.15
C LEU A 12 -14.74 13.14 8.06
N GLY A 13 -14.49 13.64 6.84
CA GLY A 13 -14.01 15.00 6.61
C GLY A 13 -14.99 16.07 7.09
N LEU A 14 -16.28 15.90 6.81
CA LEU A 14 -17.33 16.81 7.28
C LEU A 14 -17.43 16.80 8.81
N LEU A 15 -17.37 15.61 9.43
CA LEU A 15 -17.37 15.47 10.88
C LEU A 15 -16.14 16.16 11.50
N ALA A 16 -14.96 15.96 10.91
CA ALA A 16 -13.74 16.62 11.35
C ALA A 16 -13.86 18.15 11.28
N ILE A 17 -14.44 18.69 10.20
CA ILE A 17 -14.73 20.13 10.06
C ILE A 17 -15.69 20.60 11.16
N LEU A 18 -16.72 19.83 11.49
CA LEU A 18 -17.69 20.21 12.52
C LEU A 18 -17.06 20.23 13.93
N VAL A 19 -16.23 19.24 14.24
CA VAL A 19 -15.60 19.08 15.56
C VAL A 19 -14.46 20.09 15.77
N LEU A 20 -13.59 20.28 14.79
CA LEU A 20 -12.47 21.23 14.89
C LEU A 20 -12.88 22.67 14.56
N GLY A 21 -13.93 22.84 13.75
CA GLY A 21 -14.32 24.09 13.13
C GLY A 21 -13.63 24.32 11.78
N PRO A 22 -14.36 24.82 10.75
CA PRO A 22 -13.82 25.05 9.41
C PRO A 22 -12.70 26.09 9.39
N GLU A 23 -12.71 27.04 10.32
CA GLU A 23 -11.69 28.09 10.41
C GLU A 23 -10.36 27.58 10.98
N ARG A 24 -10.40 26.57 11.87
CA ARG A 24 -9.21 26.06 12.57
C ARG A 24 -8.54 24.91 11.83
N LEU A 25 -9.29 24.13 11.05
CA LEU A 25 -8.76 23.02 10.24
C LEU A 25 -7.57 23.43 9.34
N PRO A 26 -7.63 24.51 8.52
CA PRO A 26 -6.51 24.91 7.68
C PRO A 26 -5.28 25.30 8.50
N GLU A 27 -5.47 25.91 9.68
CA GLU A 27 -4.38 26.25 10.59
C GLU A 27 -3.67 24.99 11.13
N TYR A 28 -4.45 23.99 11.56
CA TYR A 28 -3.91 22.71 12.03
C TYR A 28 -3.26 21.89 10.91
N ALA A 29 -3.88 21.85 9.72
CA ALA A 29 -3.30 21.19 8.55
C ALA A 29 -1.96 21.85 8.17
N ALA A 30 -1.86 23.18 8.22
CA ALA A 30 -0.61 23.88 7.98
C ALA A 30 0.45 23.58 9.05
N LYS A 31 0.06 23.50 10.33
CA LYS A 31 0.96 23.08 11.43
C LYS A 31 1.48 21.66 11.22
N PHE A 32 0.59 20.73 10.88
CA PHE A 32 0.95 19.35 10.57
C PHE A 32 1.87 19.25 9.36
N GLY A 33 1.58 19.99 8.28
CA GLY A 33 2.44 20.04 7.09
C GLY A 33 3.85 20.55 7.41
N ARG A 34 3.97 21.59 8.23
CA ARG A 34 5.27 22.07 8.73
C ARG A 34 6.00 21.01 9.55
N PHE A 35 5.28 20.34 10.45
CA PHE A 35 5.83 19.25 11.25
C PHE A 35 6.36 18.11 10.38
N VAL A 36 5.58 17.64 9.40
CA VAL A 36 6.00 16.59 8.46
C VAL A 36 7.23 17.03 7.68
N ARG A 37 7.29 18.28 7.20
CA ARG A 37 8.46 18.79 6.48
C ARG A 37 9.70 18.84 7.36
N GLN A 38 9.55 19.24 8.63
CA GLN A 38 10.64 19.25 9.60
C GLN A 38 11.10 17.82 9.92
N ALA A 39 10.18 16.90 10.17
CA ALA A 39 10.48 15.49 10.40
C ALA A 39 11.22 14.87 9.22
N ARG A 40 10.79 15.15 7.98
CA ARG A 40 11.49 14.74 6.77
C ARG A 40 12.91 15.29 6.72
N SER A 41 13.08 16.59 6.95
CA SER A 41 14.43 17.19 6.97
C SER A 41 15.34 16.61 8.06
N MET A 42 14.77 16.21 9.19
CA MET A 42 15.51 15.55 10.26
C MET A 42 15.95 14.14 9.82
N ALA A 43 15.05 13.38 9.20
CA ALA A 43 15.35 12.05 8.67
C ALA A 43 16.42 12.10 7.57
N ASP A 44 16.35 13.09 6.68
CA ASP A 44 17.35 13.29 5.61
C ASP A 44 18.74 13.58 6.21
N ARG A 45 18.83 14.45 7.22
CA ARG A 45 20.08 14.75 7.94
C ARG A 45 20.62 13.56 8.72
N ALA A 46 19.74 12.79 9.37
CA ALA A 46 20.14 11.58 10.08
C ALA A 46 20.70 10.55 9.09
N LYS A 47 20.06 10.38 7.93
CA LYS A 47 20.55 9.50 6.85
C LYS A 47 21.92 9.94 6.33
N GLU A 48 22.15 11.25 6.20
CA GLU A 48 23.42 11.81 5.75
C GLU A 48 24.55 11.54 6.75
N GLN A 49 24.33 11.82 8.05
CA GLN A 49 25.28 11.48 9.12
C GLN A 49 25.58 9.98 9.17
N LEU A 50 24.54 9.16 9.04
CA LEU A 50 24.65 7.71 9.08
C LEU A 50 25.46 7.16 7.88
N LYS A 51 25.33 7.81 6.71
CA LYS A 51 26.12 7.52 5.51
C LYS A 51 27.59 7.94 5.67
N ASP A 52 27.84 9.07 6.34
CA ASP A 52 29.19 9.58 6.57
C ASP A 52 29.96 8.74 7.60
N GLU A 53 29.29 8.20 8.62
CA GLU A 53 29.92 7.42 9.70
C GLU A 53 30.14 5.94 9.37
N MET A 54 29.24 5.29 8.61
CA MET A 54 29.36 3.86 8.33
C MET A 54 30.11 3.50 7.04
N GLY A 55 30.48 4.50 6.23
CA GLY A 55 31.21 4.25 4.99
C GLY A 55 30.46 3.32 4.02
N PRO A 56 31.11 2.85 2.95
CA PRO A 56 30.46 2.14 1.84
C PRO A 56 29.76 0.80 2.21
N GLU A 57 29.87 0.30 3.45
CA GLU A 57 29.17 -0.93 3.86
C GLU A 57 27.64 -0.76 4.04
N PHE A 58 27.12 0.47 3.98
CA PHE A 58 25.67 0.75 3.95
C PHE A 58 25.07 0.77 2.54
N SER A 59 25.86 0.48 1.49
CA SER A 59 25.44 0.53 0.09
C SER A 59 24.40 -0.51 -0.30
N ASP A 60 24.23 -1.57 0.50
CA ASP A 60 23.35 -2.71 0.16
C ASP A 60 21.90 -2.53 0.63
N ILE A 61 21.58 -1.44 1.34
CA ILE A 61 20.18 -1.11 1.65
C ILE A 61 19.63 -0.26 0.50
N ASP A 62 18.85 -0.90 -0.38
CA ASP A 62 18.26 -0.29 -1.57
C ASP A 62 17.11 0.67 -1.21
N TRP A 63 17.46 1.84 -0.67
CA TRP A 63 16.50 2.90 -0.34
C TRP A 63 15.77 3.47 -1.57
N ARG A 64 16.26 3.20 -2.79
CA ARG A 64 15.57 3.60 -4.04
C ARG A 64 14.32 2.78 -4.28
N ALA A 65 14.20 1.58 -3.70
CA ALA A 65 12.98 0.79 -3.73
C ALA A 65 11.82 1.42 -2.94
N TYR A 66 12.13 2.31 -1.99
CA TYR A 66 11.15 2.96 -1.12
C TYR A 66 10.85 4.42 -1.48
N ASP A 67 11.39 4.95 -2.58
CA ASP A 67 11.05 6.31 -3.05
C ASP A 67 9.74 6.26 -3.87
N PRO A 68 8.60 6.78 -3.34
CA PRO A 68 7.31 6.70 -4.00
C PRO A 68 7.23 7.50 -5.32
N ARG A 69 8.21 8.37 -5.61
CA ARG A 69 8.29 9.12 -6.87
C ARG A 69 9.14 8.44 -7.94
N GLN A 70 9.92 7.43 -7.57
CA GLN A 70 10.85 6.71 -8.45
C GLN A 70 10.33 5.32 -8.82
N TYR A 71 9.03 5.05 -8.64
CA TYR A 71 8.35 3.90 -9.23
C TYR A 71 8.32 4.08 -10.76
N ASP A 72 9.45 3.77 -11.40
CA ASP A 72 9.65 3.92 -12.84
C ASP A 72 8.99 2.73 -13.55
N PRO A 73 7.89 2.94 -14.29
CA PRO A 73 7.14 1.86 -14.94
C PRO A 73 8.00 1.10 -15.96
N ARG A 74 9.10 1.71 -16.44
CA ARG A 74 10.03 1.07 -17.38
C ARG A 74 10.86 -0.02 -16.71
N LYS A 75 11.08 0.05 -15.39
CA LYS A 75 11.80 -1.01 -14.65
C LYS A 75 10.98 -2.30 -14.64
N ILE A 76 9.67 -2.22 -14.44
CA ILE A 76 8.74 -3.36 -14.47
C ILE A 76 8.76 -4.05 -15.84
N VAL A 77 8.74 -3.26 -16.92
CA VAL A 77 8.79 -3.78 -18.29
C VAL A 77 10.16 -4.39 -18.61
N ARG A 78 11.24 -3.77 -18.15
CA ARG A 78 12.60 -4.32 -18.31
C ARG A 78 12.78 -5.60 -17.52
N ASP A 79 12.28 -5.70 -16.30
CA ASP A 79 12.35 -6.94 -15.52
C ASP A 79 11.54 -8.05 -16.21
N ALA A 80 10.37 -7.74 -16.77
CA ALA A 80 9.58 -8.68 -17.57
C ALA A 80 10.26 -9.11 -18.89
N LEU A 81 11.05 -8.23 -19.51
CA LEU A 81 11.74 -8.50 -20.78
C LEU A 81 13.13 -9.11 -20.60
N SER A 82 13.78 -8.87 -19.46
CA SER A 82 15.14 -9.37 -19.14
C SER A 82 15.10 -10.68 -18.38
N ALA A 83 13.91 -11.14 -17.96
CA ALA A 83 13.71 -12.49 -17.45
C ALA A 83 14.12 -13.50 -18.53
N PRO A 84 15.10 -14.40 -18.27
CA PRO A 84 15.48 -15.43 -19.23
C PRO A 84 14.28 -16.36 -19.52
N PRO A 85 14.11 -16.85 -20.75
CA PRO A 85 12.97 -17.68 -21.14
C PRO A 85 12.92 -19.07 -20.48
N ASP A 86 13.89 -19.41 -19.64
CA ASP A 86 14.02 -20.71 -18.96
C ASP A 86 14.00 -20.57 -17.42
N ALA A 87 13.28 -19.58 -16.89
CA ALA A 87 12.72 -19.72 -15.56
C ALA A 87 11.43 -20.51 -15.71
N ASP A 88 11.50 -21.81 -15.45
CA ASP A 88 10.34 -22.67 -15.13
C ASP A 88 9.65 -22.14 -13.87
N GLU A 89 8.99 -21.00 -14.01
CA GLU A 89 7.97 -20.45 -13.14
C GLU A 89 7.28 -19.36 -13.96
N ALA A 90 6.37 -19.81 -14.85
CA ALA A 90 5.20 -19.01 -15.14
C ALA A 90 4.69 -18.49 -13.78
N PRO A 91 4.51 -17.16 -13.57
CA PRO A 91 3.96 -16.67 -12.31
C PRO A 91 2.65 -17.40 -12.17
N ALA A 92 2.59 -18.34 -11.20
CA ALA A 92 1.56 -19.36 -11.07
C ALA A 92 0.28 -18.75 -11.62
N ALA A 93 -0.07 -19.17 -12.86
CA ALA A 93 -1.23 -18.66 -13.56
C ALA A 93 -2.29 -18.67 -12.49
N TYR A 94 -2.76 -17.47 -12.12
CA TYR A 94 -3.53 -17.27 -10.92
C TYR A 94 -4.72 -18.21 -11.05
N ASP A 95 -4.58 -19.40 -10.46
CA ASP A 95 -5.57 -20.44 -10.48
C ASP A 95 -6.50 -19.99 -9.38
N LYS A 96 -7.20 -18.89 -9.68
CA LYS A 96 -8.57 -18.75 -9.23
C LYS A 96 -9.16 -20.09 -9.64
N PRO A 97 -9.54 -20.96 -8.70
CA PRO A 97 -10.56 -21.91 -9.06
C PRO A 97 -11.66 -21.03 -9.62
N VAL A 98 -11.86 -21.07 -10.94
CA VAL A 98 -13.08 -20.60 -11.54
C VAL A 98 -14.09 -21.53 -10.89
N SER A 99 -14.68 -21.06 -9.80
CA SER A 99 -15.91 -21.59 -9.28
C SER A 99 -16.91 -21.33 -10.39
N THR A 100 -16.97 -22.26 -11.35
CA THR A 100 -18.14 -22.40 -12.19
C THR A 100 -19.31 -22.40 -11.21
N PRO A 101 -20.24 -21.44 -11.28
CA PRO A 101 -21.42 -21.50 -10.43
C PRO A 101 -22.11 -22.80 -10.78
N ARG A 102 -21.94 -23.82 -9.95
CA ARG A 102 -22.68 -25.06 -10.06
C ARG A 102 -24.11 -24.63 -9.78
N GLY A 103 -24.94 -24.63 -10.83
CA GLY A 103 -26.33 -24.18 -10.73
C GLY A 103 -26.98 -24.83 -9.52
N HIS A 104 -27.71 -24.02 -8.76
CA HIS A 104 -28.46 -24.50 -7.59
C HIS A 104 -29.43 -25.59 -8.07
N ASP A 105 -29.16 -26.84 -7.68
CA ASP A 105 -30.05 -27.97 -7.95
C ASP A 105 -31.07 -28.04 -6.80
N PRO A 106 -32.34 -27.63 -7.03
CA PRO A 106 -33.35 -27.58 -5.98
C PRO A 106 -33.80 -28.98 -5.52
N ALA A 107 -33.36 -30.05 -6.20
CA ALA A 107 -33.65 -31.42 -5.80
C ALA A 107 -32.66 -31.94 -4.74
N LEU A 108 -31.54 -31.26 -4.52
CA LEU A 108 -30.57 -31.63 -3.49
C LEU A 108 -30.90 -30.94 -2.15
N PRO A 109 -30.93 -31.68 -1.03
CA PRO A 109 -31.06 -31.06 0.27
C PRO A 109 -29.86 -30.15 0.54
N THR A 110 -30.11 -29.01 1.19
CA THR A 110 -29.06 -28.08 1.60
C THR A 110 -28.06 -28.81 2.53
N PRO A 111 -26.75 -28.74 2.26
CA PRO A 111 -25.74 -29.40 3.09
C PRO A 111 -25.80 -28.85 4.53
N TRP A 112 -25.82 -29.76 5.51
CA TRP A 112 -25.75 -29.40 6.92
C TRP A 112 -24.30 -29.09 7.29
N ASP A 113 -24.04 -27.89 7.82
CA ASP A 113 -22.70 -27.49 8.30
C ASP A 113 -22.56 -27.84 9.79
N ALA A 114 -21.71 -28.84 10.08
CA ALA A 114 -21.49 -29.35 11.43
C ALA A 114 -20.47 -28.53 12.24
N GLU A 115 -19.80 -27.56 11.62
CA GLU A 115 -18.71 -26.79 12.22
C GLU A 115 -19.20 -25.44 12.78
N ALA A 116 -20.49 -25.12 12.65
CA ALA A 116 -21.08 -23.90 13.19
C ALA A 116 -21.41 -24.09 14.69
N THR A 117 -20.48 -23.76 15.59
CA THR A 117 -20.72 -23.59 17.04
C THR A 117 -20.01 -22.34 17.56
#